data_AF-A0A7J2LMW4-F1
#
_entry.id   AF-A0A7J2LMW4-F1
#
_cell.length_a   1.000
_cell.length_b   1.000
_cell.length_c   1.000
_cell.angle_alpha   90.00
_cell.angle_beta   90.00
_cell.angle_gamma   90.00
#
_symmetry.space_group_name_H-M   'P 1'
#
loop_
_entity.id
_entity.type
_entity.pdbx_description
1 polymer ?
#
loop_
_entity_poly.entity_id
_entity_poly.type
_entity_poly.pdbx_seq_one_letter_code
_entity_poly.pdbx_strand_id
1 'polypeptide(L)'
;MKRSRIPSKMLDIISRLKFSEKVMIILMLTLTIFILGGGIYDLIYRPVSTIPFMGRYVFYYPYSINEQTLNESITVMIFYVIGTVGMILM
;
A
#
# COMPACT_ATOMS: atom_id res chain seq x y z
N MET A 1 3.42 42.50 1.17
CA MET A 1 3.53 41.03 1.28
C MET A 1 2.24 40.47 1.88
N LYS A 2 1.34 39.89 1.06
CA LYS A 2 -0.01 39.46 1.47
C LYS A 2 0.12 38.08 2.15
N ARG A 3 0.19 38.04 3.49
CA ARG A 3 0.15 36.78 4.28
C ARG A 3 -1.16 36.06 3.93
N SER A 4 -1.07 34.88 3.33
CA SER A 4 -2.22 34.01 3.07
C SER A 4 -2.86 33.67 4.41
N ARG A 5 -3.98 34.34 4.72
CA ARG A 5 -4.76 34.04 5.93
C ARG A 5 -5.56 32.78 5.65
N ILE A 6 -4.97 31.62 5.91
CA ILE A 6 -5.77 30.42 6.13
C ILE A 6 -6.75 30.81 7.26
N PRO A 7 -8.07 30.66 7.07
CA PRO A 7 -9.03 31.08 8.07
C PRO A 7 -8.73 30.31 9.37
N SER A 8 -8.45 31.04 10.45
CA SER A 8 -8.05 30.47 11.75
C SER A 8 -8.99 29.36 12.24
N LYS A 9 -10.28 29.48 11.90
CA LYS A 9 -11.30 28.45 12.15
C LYS A 9 -10.98 27.08 11.53
N MET A 10 -10.39 27.03 10.33
CA MET A 10 -10.01 25.76 9.71
C MET A 10 -8.82 25.12 10.41
N LEU A 11 -7.84 25.92 10.83
CA LEU A 11 -6.70 25.44 11.62
C LEU A 11 -7.16 24.90 12.98
N ASP A 12 -8.15 25.54 13.61
CA ASP A 12 -8.75 25.10 14.86
C ASP A 12 -9.55 23.79 14.73
N ILE A 13 -10.18 23.54 13.58
CA ILE A 13 -10.90 22.28 13.32
C ILE A 13 -9.90 21.14 13.13
N ILE A 14 -8.83 21.38 12.37
CA ILE A 14 -7.78 20.38 12.12
C ILE A 14 -7.03 20.05 13.41
N SER A 15 -6.71 21.04 14.25
CA SER A 15 -6.03 20.81 15.52
C SER A 15 -6.89 20.06 16.54
N ARG A 16 -8.22 20.08 16.38
CA ARG A 16 -9.18 19.32 17.20
C ARG A 16 -9.45 17.91 16.69
N LEU A 17 -9.03 17.56 15.47
CA LEU A 17 -9.09 16.19 14.96
C LEU A 17 -8.08 15.33 15.73
N LYS A 18 -8.48 14.85 16.91
CA LYS A 18 -7.79 13.79 17.63
C LYS A 18 -8.06 12.47 16.91
N PHE A 19 -7.18 12.10 16.00
CA PHE A 19 -7.17 10.73 15.49
C PHE A 19 -6.75 9.78 16.61
N SER A 20 -7.48 8.67 16.74
CA SER A 20 -7.06 7.59 17.63
C SER A 20 -5.69 7.09 17.18
N GLU A 21 -4.75 6.97 18.10
CA GLU A 21 -3.39 6.47 17.84
C GLU A 21 -3.42 5.13 17.10
N LYS A 22 -4.36 4.24 17.48
CA LYS A 22 -4.57 2.95 16.83
C LYS A 22 -4.97 3.09 15.36
N VAL A 23 -5.85 4.05 15.06
CA VAL A 23 -6.28 4.33 13.67
C VAL A 23 -5.11 4.84 12.85
N MET A 24 -4.27 5.71 13.42
CA MET A 24 -3.06 6.19 12.75
C MET A 24 -2.08 5.05 12.46
N ILE A 25 -1.84 4.15 13.42
CA ILE A 25 -0.96 2.99 13.22
C ILE A 25 -1.51 2.10 12.10
N ILE A 26 -2.79 1.75 12.13
CA ILE A 26 -3.41 0.90 11.09
C ILE A 26 -3.29 1.56 9.72
N LEU A 27 -3.55 2.87 9.63
CA LEU A 27 -3.49 3.60 8.36
C LEU A 27 -2.07 3.64 7.80
N MET A 28 -1.08 3.91 8.66
CA MET A 28 0.33 3.90 8.26
C MET A 28 0.78 2.51 7.81
N LEU A 29 0.46 1.46 8.56
CA LEU A 29 0.79 0.09 8.17
C LEU A 29 0.14 -0.30 6.83
N THR A 30 -1.14 0.01 6.67
CA THR A 30 -1.87 -0.27 5.40
C THR A 30 -1.20 0.44 4.23
N LEU A 31 -0.85 1.72 4.40
CA LEU A 31 -0.21 2.50 3.35
C LEU A 31 1.20 1.97 3.04
N THR A 32 1.99 1.62 4.05
CA THR A 32 3.32 1.02 3.86
C THR A 32 3.23 -0.31 3.13
N ILE A 33 2.34 -1.21 3.55
CA ILE A 33 2.14 -2.52 2.91
C ILE A 33 1.69 -2.34 1.46
N PHE A 34 0.76 -1.42 1.20
CA PHE A 34 0.28 -1.13 -0.14
C PHE A 34 1.41 -0.65 -1.06
N ILE A 35 2.26 0.28 -0.59
CA ILE A 35 3.36 0.81 -1.38
C ILE A 35 4.42 -0.27 -1.62
N LEU A 36 4.86 -0.96 -0.56
CA LEU A 36 5.91 -1.99 -0.66
C LEU A 36 5.47 -3.23 -1.44
N GLY A 37 4.18 -3.54 -1.42
CA GLY A 37 3.61 -4.68 -2.15
C GLY A 37 3.42 -4.43 -3.65
N GLY A 38 3.59 -3.19 -4.13
CA GLY A 38 3.43 -2.85 -5.55
C GLY A 38 2.10 -2.14 -5.88
N GLY A 39 1.32 -1.69 -4.90
CA GLY A 39 0.02 -1.06 -5.14
C GLY A 39 0.08 0.19 -6.02
N ILE A 40 1.18 0.94 -6.00
CA ILE A 40 1.41 2.04 -6.95
C ILE A 40 1.62 1.50 -8.37
N TYR A 41 2.40 0.42 -8.51
CA TYR A 41 2.64 -0.23 -9.79
C TYR A 41 1.33 -0.78 -10.37
N ASP A 42 0.48 -1.41 -9.55
CA ASP A 42 -0.82 -1.92 -9.96
C ASP A 42 -1.76 -0.84 -10.50
N LEU A 43 -1.79 0.33 -9.85
CA LEU A 43 -2.62 1.46 -10.28
C LEU A 43 -2.16 2.06 -11.61
N ILE A 44 -0.84 2.17 -11.82
CA ILE A 44 -0.24 2.82 -12.99
C ILE A 44 -0.21 1.87 -14.19
N TYR A 45 0.33 0.67 -14.01
CA TYR A 45 0.65 -0.26 -15.09
C TYR A 45 -0.44 -1.28 -15.36
N ARG A 46 -1.35 -1.51 -14.41
CA ARG A 46 -2.47 -2.46 -14.53
C ARG A 46 -2.02 -3.83 -15.07
N PRO A 47 -1.10 -4.51 -14.35
CA PRO A 47 -0.52 -5.75 -14.84
C PRO A 47 -1.57 -6.84 -14.99
N VAL A 48 -1.26 -7.82 -15.85
CA VAL A 48 -2.07 -9.03 -15.97
C VAL A 48 -2.07 -9.81 -14.65
N SER A 49 -3.18 -10.50 -14.37
CA SER A 49 -3.30 -11.27 -13.12
C SER A 49 -2.36 -12.47 -13.06
N THR A 50 -2.17 -13.15 -14.18
CA THR A 50 -1.30 -14.33 -14.31
C THR A 50 -0.71 -14.40 -15.69
N ILE A 51 0.49 -14.98 -15.80
CA ILE A 51 1.14 -15.18 -17.10
C ILE A 51 1.11 -16.67 -17.45
N PRO A 52 0.53 -17.05 -18.60
CA PRO A 52 0.75 -18.37 -19.16
C PRO A 52 2.17 -18.43 -19.73
N PHE A 53 2.99 -19.32 -19.21
CA PHE A 53 4.36 -19.53 -19.66
C PHE A 53 4.53 -20.99 -20.09
N MET A 54 4.88 -21.21 -21.36
CA MET A 54 5.11 -22.55 -21.95
C MET A 54 3.97 -23.55 -21.68
N GLY A 55 2.71 -23.11 -21.80
CA GLY A 55 1.53 -23.96 -21.59
C GLY A 55 1.20 -24.24 -20.12
N ARG A 56 1.83 -23.53 -19.17
CA ARG A 56 1.55 -23.64 -17.73
C ARG A 56 1.27 -22.26 -17.13
N TYR A 57 0.48 -22.21 -16.07
CA TYR A 57 0.34 -21.00 -15.26
C TYR A 57 1.54 -20.89 -14.33
N VAL A 58 2.22 -19.75 -14.35
CA VAL A 58 3.36 -19.48 -13.47
C VAL A 58 2.99 -18.31 -12.55
N PHE A 59 3.36 -18.44 -11.28
CA PHE A 59 3.11 -17.45 -10.20
C PHE A 59 4.16 -16.33 -10.12
N TYR A 60 5.02 -16.35 -11.12
CA TYR A 60 6.20 -15.59 -11.44
C TYR A 60 6.19 -14.72 -12.70
N TYR A 61 6.79 -13.54 -12.74
CA TYR A 61 7.27 -13.00 -14.02
C TYR A 61 8.63 -13.61 -14.38
N PRO A 62 8.73 -14.49 -15.40
CA PRO A 62 10.02 -15.10 -15.74
C PRO A 62 10.91 -14.14 -16.53
N TYR A 63 12.23 -14.21 -16.30
CA TYR A 63 13.27 -13.44 -17.00
C TYR A 63 13.20 -11.91 -16.83
N SER A 64 12.33 -11.41 -15.95
CA SER A 64 12.30 -10.01 -15.53
C SER A 64 12.18 -9.94 -14.02
N ILE A 65 12.91 -9.00 -13.42
CA ILE A 65 12.87 -8.74 -11.97
C ILE A 65 12.05 -7.49 -11.63
N ASN A 66 11.78 -6.64 -12.62
CA ASN A 66 11.09 -5.36 -12.43
C ASN A 66 9.61 -5.43 -12.83
N GLU A 67 9.22 -6.50 -13.54
CA GLU A 67 7.84 -6.74 -13.90
C GLU A 67 7.16 -7.53 -12.78
N GLN A 68 5.91 -7.20 -12.51
CA GLN A 68 5.12 -7.81 -11.46
C GLN A 68 3.71 -8.08 -11.98
N THR A 69 3.16 -9.24 -11.67
CA THR A 69 1.75 -9.58 -11.91
C THR A 69 0.88 -9.14 -10.73
N LEU A 70 -0.42 -8.95 -10.97
CA LEU A 70 -1.34 -8.60 -9.88
C LEU A 70 -1.39 -9.68 -8.78
N ASN A 71 -1.23 -10.96 -9.16
CA ASN A 71 -1.20 -12.02 -8.17
C ASN A 71 0.06 -11.98 -7.31
N GLU A 72 1.21 -11.63 -7.88
CA GLU A 72 2.44 -11.45 -7.10
C GLU A 72 2.31 -10.30 -6.11
N SER A 73 1.79 -9.15 -6.53
CA SER A 73 1.61 -7.98 -5.64
C SER A 73 0.67 -8.30 -4.48
N ILE A 74 -0.49 -8.90 -4.75
CA ILE A 74 -1.45 -9.31 -3.73
C ILE A 74 -0.84 -10.35 -2.78
N THR A 75 -0.11 -11.33 -3.32
CA THR A 75 0.52 -12.38 -2.50
C THR A 75 1.54 -11.78 -1.53
N VAL A 76 2.38 -10.86 -2.02
CA VAL A 76 3.35 -10.14 -1.17
C VAL A 76 2.65 -9.28 -0.11
N MET A 77 1.59 -8.55 -0.47
CA MET A 77 0.81 -7.77 0.50
C MET A 77 0.21 -8.65 1.60
N ILE A 78 -0.32 -9.83 1.25
CA ILE A 78 -0.84 -10.80 2.23
C ILE A 78 0.28 -11.25 3.18
N PHE A 79 1.46 -11.59 2.66
CA PHE A 79 2.59 -11.98 3.51
C PHE A 79 3.06 -10.85 4.43
N TYR A 80 3.08 -9.61 3.96
CA TYR A 80 3.39 -8.47 4.83
C TYR A 80 2.34 -8.29 5.92
N VAL A 81 1.03 -8.40 5.60
CA VAL A 81 -0.02 -8.34 6.62
C VAL A 81 0.17 -9.45 7.66
N ILE A 82 0.37 -10.70 7.24
CA ILE A 82 0.56 -11.84 8.15
C ILE A 82 1.78 -11.61 9.04
N GLY A 83 2.91 -11.21 8.45
CA GLY A 83 4.16 -10.94 9.19
C GLY A 83 4.01 -9.80 10.19
N THR A 84 3.40 -8.68 9.78
CA THR A 84 3.16 -7.54 10.67
C THR A 84 2.18 -7.88 11.79
N VAL A 85 1.08 -8.56 11.49
CA VAL A 85 0.12 -9.00 12.52
C VAL A 85 0.79 -9.98 13.49
N GLY A 86 1.58 -10.92 12.98
CA GLY A 86 2.36 -11.84 13.81
C GLY A 86 3.28 -11.11 14.79
N MET A 87 4.02 -10.09 14.31
CA MET A 87 4.89 -9.27 15.17
C MET A 87 4.12 -8.45 16.22
N ILE A 88 2.88 -8.03 15.93
CA ILE A 88 2.05 -7.27 16.88
C ILE A 88 1.45 -8.16 17.97
N LEU A 89 1.18 -9.43 17.65
CA LEU A 89 0.55 -10.38 18.57
C LEU A 89 1.54 -11.11 19.49
N MET A 90 2.83 -11.11 19.17
CA MET A 90 3.92 -11.64 20.00
C MET A 90 4.26 -10.70 21.15
#